data_AF-A0A1I7ZVG5-F1
#
_entry.id   AF-A0A1I7ZVG5-F1
#
_cell.length_a   1.000
_cell.length_b   1.000
_cell.length_c   1.000
_cell.angle_alpha   90.00
_cell.angle_beta   90.00
_cell.angle_gamma   90.00
#
_symmetry.space_group_name_H-M   'P 1'
#
loop_
_entity.id
_entity.type
_entity.pdbx_description
1 polymer ?
#
loop_
_entity_poly.entity_id
_entity_poly.type
_entity_poly.pdbx_seq_one_letter_code
_entity_poly.pdbx_strand_id
1 'polypeptide(L)'
;MTLHRHVDDTPAAVPSSSFYGPHRDTERLLLDREAECARRDMAVPLFVAGPMVRYSKLPFRRLVGMYGADVIYTPMIYASNFCASDFCRRSEFTTDSGNRRFSHRPVCS
;
A
#
# COMPACT_ATOMS: atom_id res chain seq x y z
N MET A 1 -27.61 11.74 -35.09
CA MET A 1 -26.37 12.45 -34.69
C MET A 1 -25.77 11.69 -33.52
N THR A 2 -24.44 11.57 -33.49
CA THR A 2 -23.79 10.35 -32.99
C THR A 2 -23.72 10.23 -31.46
N LEU A 3 -23.76 8.99 -30.99
CA LEU A 3 -23.85 8.58 -29.59
C LEU A 3 -22.76 9.16 -28.69
N HIS A 4 -23.19 9.38 -27.44
CA HIS A 4 -22.41 9.52 -26.22
C HIS A 4 -21.14 8.64 -26.26
N ARG A 5 -19.95 9.26 -26.23
CA ARG A 5 -18.69 8.52 -26.03
C ARG A 5 -18.71 7.93 -24.62
N HIS A 6 -19.07 6.65 -24.53
CA HIS A 6 -18.67 5.80 -23.44
C HIS A 6 -17.13 5.90 -23.36
N VAL A 7 -16.60 6.38 -22.24
CA VAL A 7 -15.15 6.33 -22.02
C VAL A 7 -14.85 4.86 -21.78
N ASP A 8 -14.13 4.24 -22.71
CA ASP A 8 -13.79 2.83 -22.60
C ASP A 8 -12.96 2.60 -21.33
N ASP A 9 -13.61 2.09 -20.28
CA ASP A 9 -13.00 1.54 -19.06
C ASP A 9 -12.25 0.25 -19.40
N THR A 10 -11.26 0.35 -20.29
CA THR A 10 -10.23 -0.67 -20.46
C THR A 10 -9.21 -0.43 -19.35
N PRO A 11 -9.16 -1.25 -18.27
CA PRO A 11 -8.09 -1.13 -17.30
C PRO A 11 -6.78 -1.40 -18.04
N ALA A 12 -5.96 -0.35 -18.18
CA ALA A 12 -4.69 -0.44 -18.89
C ALA A 12 -3.90 -1.65 -18.37
N ALA A 13 -3.59 -2.58 -19.27
CA ALA A 13 -2.94 -3.84 -18.95
C ALA A 13 -1.58 -3.55 -18.30
N VAL A 14 -1.55 -3.55 -16.97
CA VAL A 14 -0.32 -3.35 -16.20
C VAL A 14 0.65 -4.47 -16.55
N PRO A 15 1.88 -4.15 -17.00
CA PRO A 15 2.82 -5.16 -17.45
C PRO A 15 3.13 -6.12 -16.30
N SER A 16 3.13 -7.42 -16.59
CA SER A 16 3.34 -8.52 -15.62
C SER A 16 4.77 -8.58 -15.05
N SER A 17 5.65 -7.65 -15.43
CA SER A 17 7.01 -7.51 -14.92
C SER A 17 7.04 -6.91 -13.51
N SER A 18 6.90 -7.77 -12.50
CA SER A 18 7.51 -7.71 -11.14
C SER A 18 7.46 -6.42 -10.29
N PHE A 19 6.82 -5.33 -10.72
CA PHE A 19 6.77 -4.06 -9.97
C PHE A 19 5.49 -3.90 -9.14
N TYR A 20 4.46 -4.69 -9.46
CA TYR A 20 3.16 -4.70 -8.78
C TYR A 20 2.76 -6.12 -8.30
N GLY A 21 3.75 -6.98 -8.07
CA GLY A 21 3.53 -8.34 -7.59
C GLY A 21 2.91 -8.39 -6.19
N PRO A 22 2.10 -9.44 -5.89
CA PRO A 22 1.66 -9.74 -4.52
C PRO A 22 2.78 -10.38 -3.69
N HIS A 23 3.87 -10.83 -4.33
CA HIS A 23 5.03 -11.36 -3.65
C HIS A 23 5.74 -10.24 -2.87
N ARG A 24 6.00 -10.49 -1.58
CA ARG A 24 7.09 -9.78 -0.91
C ARG A 24 8.37 -10.36 -1.51
N ASP A 25 9.13 -9.53 -2.24
CA ASP A 25 10.47 -9.89 -2.67
C ASP A 25 11.38 -9.89 -1.43
N THR A 26 11.41 -10.99 -0.69
CA THR A 26 12.18 -11.09 0.56
C THR A 26 13.67 -10.84 0.34
N GLU A 27 14.18 -11.16 -0.86
CA GLU A 27 15.55 -10.86 -1.29
C GLU A 27 15.86 -9.36 -1.42
N ARG A 28 14.84 -8.48 -1.40
CA ARG A 28 15.01 -7.02 -1.38
C ARG A 28 14.92 -6.41 0.02
N LEU A 29 14.65 -7.20 1.08
CA LEU A 29 14.73 -6.67 2.44
C LEU A 29 16.20 -6.46 2.81
N LEU A 30 16.53 -5.24 3.25
CA LEU A 30 17.86 -4.90 3.78
C LEU A 30 18.14 -5.52 5.16
N LEU A 31 17.11 -6.08 5.81
CA LEU A 31 17.17 -6.64 7.16
C LEU A 31 16.31 -7.90 7.25
N ASP A 32 16.91 -9.04 7.55
CA ASP A 32 16.17 -10.22 7.98
C ASP A 32 15.70 -10.03 9.43
N ARG A 33 14.46 -9.54 9.57
CA ARG A 33 13.82 -9.33 10.87
C ARG A 33 13.63 -10.63 11.66
N GLU A 34 13.52 -11.78 11.00
CA GLU A 34 13.18 -13.05 11.65
C GLU A 34 14.46 -13.64 12.26
N ALA A 35 15.58 -13.59 11.53
CA ALA A 35 16.90 -13.84 12.08
C ALA A 35 17.29 -12.84 13.19
N GLU A 36 17.05 -11.54 13.02
CA GLU A 36 17.39 -10.52 14.04
C GLU A 36 16.63 -10.74 15.35
N CYS A 37 15.33 -11.08 15.26
CA CYS A 37 14.50 -11.33 16.44
C CYS A 37 14.85 -12.66 17.11
N ALA A 38 15.13 -13.71 16.33
CA ALA A 38 15.61 -14.99 16.86
C ALA A 38 16.96 -14.86 17.61
N ARG A 39 17.91 -14.07 17.08
CA ARG A 39 19.19 -13.80 17.77
C ARG A 39 19.04 -13.03 19.08
N ARG A 40 17.89 -12.37 19.30
CA ARG A 40 17.58 -11.56 20.49
C ARG A 40 16.54 -12.22 21.41
N ASP A 41 16.11 -13.45 21.10
CA ASP A 41 15.04 -14.18 21.79
C ASP A 41 13.77 -13.33 21.98
N MET A 42 13.32 -12.67 20.90
CA MET A 42 12.14 -11.80 20.92
C MET A 42 11.13 -12.16 19.82
N ALA A 43 9.85 -11.87 20.06
CA ALA A 43 8.82 -11.96 19.04
C ALA A 43 9.03 -10.90 17.94
N VAL A 44 8.76 -11.26 16.68
CA VAL A 44 8.90 -10.36 15.53
C VAL A 44 7.88 -9.21 15.63
N PRO A 45 8.30 -7.94 15.76
CA PRO A 45 7.38 -6.82 15.90
C PRO A 45 6.66 -6.50 14.59
N LEU A 46 5.54 -5.78 14.69
CA LEU A 46 4.81 -5.26 13.54
C LEU A 46 5.52 -4.00 13.00
N PHE A 47 5.90 -4.00 11.73
CA PHE A 47 6.54 -2.83 11.12
C PHE A 47 5.48 -1.86 10.61
N VAL A 48 5.30 -0.75 11.34
CA VAL A 48 4.24 0.25 11.09
C VAL A 48 4.84 1.57 10.58
N ALA A 49 4.40 2.01 9.40
CA ALA A 49 4.71 3.32 8.85
C ALA A 49 3.62 4.34 9.23
N GLY A 50 3.98 5.32 10.05
CA GLY A 50 3.08 6.36 10.55
C GLY A 50 2.50 7.30 9.49
N PRO A 51 1.45 8.06 9.83
CA PRO A 51 0.84 9.03 8.93
C PRO A 51 1.76 10.24 8.71
N MET A 52 2.25 10.43 7.48
CA MET A 52 3.04 11.59 7.10
C MET A 52 2.26 12.45 6.11
N VAL A 53 2.03 13.71 6.49
CA VAL A 53 1.32 14.71 5.68
C VAL A 53 2.03 14.85 4.33
N ARG A 54 1.27 14.78 3.22
CA ARG A 54 1.73 14.78 1.82
C ARG A 54 2.60 13.59 1.38
N TYR A 55 3.41 12.98 2.25
CA TYR A 55 4.31 11.89 1.89
C TYR A 55 3.64 10.51 1.82
N SER A 56 2.72 10.17 2.74
CA SER A 56 2.08 8.83 2.79
C SER A 56 1.03 8.55 1.68
N LYS A 57 1.17 9.18 0.51
CA LYS A 57 0.34 8.95 -0.68
C LYS A 57 0.66 7.58 -1.32
N LEU A 58 -0.23 7.14 -2.21
CA LEU A 58 -0.23 5.77 -2.75
C LEU A 58 1.14 5.22 -3.22
N PRO A 59 1.97 5.94 -4.02
CA PRO A 59 3.27 5.41 -4.46
C PRO A 59 4.23 5.15 -3.29
N PHE A 60 4.26 6.00 -2.27
CA PHE A 60 5.07 5.79 -1.07
C PHE A 60 4.61 4.56 -0.29
N ARG A 61 3.29 4.38 -0.13
CA ARG A 61 2.74 3.20 0.58
C ARG A 61 3.05 1.90 -0.14
N ARG A 62 3.01 1.89 -1.47
CA ARG A 62 3.46 0.74 -2.28
C ARG A 62 4.96 0.48 -2.09
N LEU A 63 5.79 1.52 -2.17
CA LEU A 63 7.26 1.42 -1.98
C LEU A 63 7.60 0.78 -0.61
N VAL A 64 7.10 1.36 0.47
CA VAL A 64 7.37 0.89 1.84
C VAL A 64 6.77 -0.50 2.10
N GLY A 65 5.66 -0.84 1.43
CA GLY A 65 5.07 -2.19 1.45
C GLY A 65 5.86 -3.24 0.65
N MET A 66 6.77 -2.85 -0.23
CA MET A 66 7.77 -3.74 -0.85
C MET A 66 8.97 -3.94 0.08
N TYR A 67 9.40 -2.90 0.81
CA TYR A 67 10.50 -2.98 1.78
C TYR A 67 10.13 -3.58 3.15
N GLY A 68 9.03 -4.34 3.23
CA GLY A 68 8.72 -5.18 4.39
C GLY A 68 7.83 -4.58 5.48
N ALA A 69 7.30 -3.36 5.33
CA ALA A 69 6.30 -2.84 6.26
C ALA A 69 5.01 -3.68 6.23
N ASP A 70 4.42 -3.90 7.41
CA ASP A 70 3.20 -4.68 7.59
C ASP A 70 1.94 -3.79 7.64
N VAL A 71 2.03 -2.60 8.22
CA VAL A 71 0.93 -1.60 8.28
C VAL A 71 1.43 -0.23 7.84
N ILE A 72 0.65 0.47 7.02
CA ILE A 72 1.04 1.77 6.45
C ILE A 72 -0.18 2.69 6.44
N TYR A 73 -0.10 3.79 7.19
CA TYR A 73 -1.19 4.77 7.26
C TYR A 73 -1.27 5.65 6.00
N THR A 74 -2.46 6.19 5.74
CA THR A 74 -2.69 7.31 4.82
C THR A 74 -2.06 8.60 5.36
N PRO A 75 -1.92 9.68 4.56
CA PRO A 75 -1.68 11.00 5.15
C PRO A 75 -2.83 11.39 6.09
N MET A 76 -2.62 12.41 6.93
CA MET A 76 -3.71 13.06 7.65
C MET A 76 -4.67 13.72 6.63
N ILE A 77 -5.97 13.45 6.75
CA ILE A 77 -7.02 13.95 5.86
C ILE A 77 -7.99 14.81 6.67
N TYR A 78 -8.25 16.04 6.20
CA TYR A 78 -9.24 16.92 6.82
C TYR A 78 -10.67 16.47 6.46
N ALA A 79 -11.45 16.10 7.47
CA ALA A 79 -12.81 15.55 7.29
C ALA A 79 -13.76 16.51 6.55
N SER A 80 -13.72 17.81 6.88
CA SER A 80 -14.49 18.86 6.20
C SER A 80 -14.29 18.84 4.69
N ASN A 81 -13.02 18.82 4.25
CA ASN A 81 -12.65 18.94 2.85
C ASN A 81 -12.92 17.62 2.11
N PHE A 82 -12.71 16.48 2.79
CA PHE A 82 -13.01 15.16 2.24
C PHE A 82 -14.51 14.97 1.96
N CYS A 83 -15.38 15.39 2.89
CA CYS A 83 -16.83 15.35 2.69
C CYS A 83 -17.28 16.37 1.63
N ALA A 84 -16.78 17.60 1.67
CA ALA A 84 -17.24 18.69 0.81
C ALA A 84 -16.74 18.65 -0.65
N SER A 85 -15.60 17.99 -0.94
CA SER A 85 -14.96 18.10 -2.26
C SER A 85 -14.38 16.79 -2.80
N ASP A 86 -14.90 16.37 -3.96
CA ASP A 86 -14.37 15.30 -4.80
C ASP A 86 -12.90 15.49 -5.16
N PHE A 87 -12.46 16.73 -5.38
CA PHE A 87 -11.07 17.04 -5.66
C PHE A 87 -10.17 16.69 -4.47
N CYS A 88 -10.58 17.03 -3.25
CA CYS A 88 -9.83 16.69 -2.04
C CYS A 88 -9.77 15.17 -1.81
N ARG A 89 -10.87 14.45 -2.07
CA ARG A 89 -10.86 12.97 -2.01
C ARG A 89 -9.86 12.39 -3.00
N ARG A 90 -9.87 12.83 -4.27
CA ARG A 90 -8.93 12.36 -5.29
C ARG A 90 -7.47 12.75 -5.01
N SER A 91 -7.22 13.91 -4.41
CA SER A 91 -5.85 14.40 -4.14
C SER A 91 -5.19 13.74 -2.93
N GLU A 92 -5.94 13.45 -1.86
CA GLU A 92 -5.39 12.88 -0.61
C GLU A 92 -5.65 11.38 -0.45
N PHE A 93 -6.71 10.85 -1.05
CA PHE A 93 -7.13 9.46 -0.90
C PHE A 93 -7.25 8.73 -2.24
N THR A 94 -6.14 8.11 -2.66
CA THR A 94 -6.10 7.16 -3.78
C THR A 94 -5.83 5.75 -3.24
N THR A 95 -6.59 4.77 -3.71
CA THR A 95 -6.42 3.34 -3.43
C THR A 95 -5.91 2.60 -4.65
N ASP A 96 -5.29 1.44 -4.42
CA ASP A 96 -4.83 0.52 -5.45
C ASP A 96 -5.76 -0.71 -5.47
N SER A 97 -6.08 -1.22 -6.65
CA SER A 97 -6.89 -2.44 -6.83
C SER A 97 -6.23 -3.67 -6.20
N GLY A 98 -4.89 -3.68 -6.12
CA GLY A 98 -4.09 -4.68 -5.42
C GLY A 98 -3.96 -4.49 -3.89
N ASN A 99 -4.55 -3.45 -3.29
CA ASN A 99 -4.34 -3.12 -1.87
C ASN A 99 -5.13 -4.01 -0.88
N ARG A 100 -5.74 -5.12 -1.33
CA ARG A 100 -6.35 -6.13 -0.45
C ARG A 100 -5.29 -7.08 0.13
N ARG A 101 -4.27 -6.51 0.78
CA ARG A 101 -3.18 -7.24 1.45
C ARG A 101 -3.57 -7.70 2.86
N PHE A 102 -4.64 -8.49 2.95
CA PHE A 102 -4.93 -9.35 4.11
C PHE A 102 -4.64 -10.81 3.77
N SER A 103 -3.43 -11.10 3.30
CA SER A 103 -2.91 -12.45 3.36
C SER A 103 -2.62 -12.78 4.82
N HIS A 104 -3.43 -13.65 5.43
CA HIS A 104 -3.20 -14.16 6.77
C HIS A 104 -1.73 -14.60 6.91
N ARG A 105 -0.96 -13.95 7.80
CA ARG A 105 0.18 -14.63 8.43
C ARG A 105 -0.43 -15.82 9.20
N PRO A 106 0.08 -17.06 9.07
CA PRO A 106 -0.36 -18.12 9.97
C PRO A 106 -0.07 -17.65 11.39
N VAL A 107 -1.10 -17.58 12.22
CA VAL A 107 -0.94 -17.42 13.66
C VAL A 107 -0.41 -18.77 14.14
N CYS A 108 0.81 -18.80 14.68
CA CYS A 108 1.34 -20.00 15.30
C CYS A 108 0.40 -20.39 16.45
N SER A 109 -0.21 -21.56 16.33
CA SER A 109 -1.06 -22.22 17.33
C SER A 109 -0.23 -22.83 18.45
#